data_AF-A0A4V2B9M8-F1
#
_entry.id   AF-A0A4V2B9M8-F1
#
_cell.length_a   1.000
_cell.length_b   1.000
_cell.length_c   1.000
_cell.angle_alpha   90.00
_cell.angle_beta   90.00
_cell.angle_gamma   90.00
#
_symmetry.space_group_name_H-M   'P 1'
#
loop_
_entity.id
_entity.type
_entity.pdbx_description
1 polymer ?
#
loop_
_entity_poly.entity_id
_entity_poly.type
_entity_poly.pdbx_seq_one_letter_code
_entity_poly.pdbx_strand_id
1 'polypeptide(L)' 'MAVINPYLNFKGNAEEAFNFYRSVFGGEFAMIMRFKEVPAEAGSNLPEDQEKIMHIALPLGKGNVLMASDVVGDMCNHVT' A
#
# COMPACT_ATOMS: atom_id res chain seq x y z
N MET A 1 9.44 -23.48 6.73
CA MET A 1 9.84 -22.31 5.93
C MET A 1 9.50 -21.06 6.72
N ALA A 2 10.33 -20.03 6.67
CA ALA A 2 10.05 -18.77 7.35
C ALA A 2 8.90 -18.04 6.63
N VAL A 3 8.04 -17.38 7.40
CA VAL A 3 7.01 -16.46 6.90
C VAL A 3 7.60 -15.06 6.91
N ILE A 4 7.45 -14.33 5.81
CA ILE A 4 7.94 -12.95 5.67
C ILE A 4 6.78 -12.09 5.16
N ASN A 5 6.51 -11.01 5.88
CA ASN A 5 5.44 -10.06 5.55
C ASN A 5 6.05 -8.67 5.33
N PRO A 6 6.74 -8.46 4.18
CA PRO A 6 7.40 -7.19 3.91
C PRO A 6 6.37 -6.07 3.72
N TYR A 7 6.74 -4.87 4.17
CA TYR A 7 5.96 -3.66 4.02
C TYR A 7 6.73 -2.65 3.18
N LEU A 8 6.20 -2.30 2.02
CA LEU A 8 6.83 -1.41 1.04
C LEU A 8 6.22 0.00 1.10
N ASN A 9 7.02 0.99 0.74
CA ASN A 9 6.57 2.38 0.64
C ASN A 9 6.77 2.87 -0.79
N PHE A 10 5.75 3.54 -1.35
CA PHE A 10 5.72 4.01 -2.73
C PHE A 10 5.46 5.51 -2.81
N LYS A 11 5.89 6.14 -3.90
CA LYS A 11 5.69 7.57 -4.19
C LYS A 11 4.38 7.82 -4.95
N GLY A 12 3.26 7.34 -4.42
CA GLY A 12 1.93 7.55 -5.02
C GLY A 12 1.53 6.53 -6.10
N ASN A 13 2.28 5.43 -6.24
CA ASN A 13 2.03 4.39 -7.23
C ASN A 13 1.90 2.98 -6.63
N ALA A 14 1.62 2.86 -5.33
CA ALA A 14 1.42 1.57 -4.67
C ALA A 14 0.32 0.73 -5.36
N GLU A 15 -0.81 1.34 -5.72
CA GLU A 15 -1.91 0.63 -6.37
C GLU A 15 -1.53 0.08 -7.75
N GLU A 16 -0.82 0.87 -8.57
CA GLU A 16 -0.34 0.43 -9.88
C GLU A 16 0.63 -0.75 -9.73
N ALA A 17 1.62 -0.61 -8.83
CA ALA A 17 2.60 -1.64 -8.56
C ALA A 17 1.95 -2.94 -8.06
N PHE A 18 0.96 -2.84 -7.16
CA PHE A 18 0.26 -4.01 -6.62
C PHE A 18 -0.67 -4.67 -7.64
N ASN A 19 -1.29 -3.90 -8.54
CA ASN A 19 -2.02 -4.49 -9.66
C ASN A 19 -1.07 -5.25 -10.59
N PHE A 20 0.12 -4.71 -10.85
CA PHE A 20 1.15 -5.46 -11.56
C PHE A 20 1.58 -6.72 -10.81
N TYR A 21 1.88 -6.66 -9.51
CA TYR A 21 2.26 -7.82 -8.71
C TYR A 21 1.16 -8.89 -8.67
N ARG A 22 -0.10 -8.48 -8.53
CA ARG A 22 -1.26 -9.38 -8.63
C ARG A 22 -1.34 -10.04 -10.01
N SER A 23 -1.02 -9.31 -11.09
CA SER A 23 -1.01 -9.88 -12.44
C SER A 23 0.06 -10.97 -12.63
N VAL A 24 1.18 -10.88 -11.91
CA VAL A 24 2.31 -11.81 -11.97
C VAL A 24 2.14 -12.98 -11.00
N PHE A 25 1.78 -12.71 -9.75
CA PHE A 25 1.67 -13.72 -8.68
C PHE A 25 0.28 -14.34 -8.58
N GLY A 26 -0.73 -13.72 -9.20
CA GLY A 26 -2.13 -14.09 -9.04
C GLY A 26 -2.72 -13.63 -7.70
N GLY A 27 -3.87 -14.20 -7.35
CA GLY A 27 -4.58 -13.93 -6.11
C GLY A 27 -5.46 -12.68 -6.14
N GLU A 28 -5.99 -12.36 -4.95
CA GLU A 28 -6.87 -11.23 -4.71
C GLU A 28 -6.30 -10.38 -3.58
N PHE A 29 -6.54 -9.07 -3.64
CA PHE A 29 -6.15 -8.19 -2.55
C PHE A 29 -6.96 -8.53 -1.31
N ALA A 30 -6.27 -8.75 -0.19
CA ALA A 30 -6.93 -8.94 1.10
C ALA A 30 -7.48 -7.61 1.63
N MET A 31 -6.84 -6.50 1.26
CA MET A 31 -7.26 -5.15 1.64
C MET A 31 -6.72 -4.13 0.64
N ILE A 32 -7.53 -3.12 0.37
CA ILE A 32 -7.14 -1.84 -0.24
C ILE A 32 -7.82 -0.77 0.60
N MET A 33 -7.04 0.16 1.14
CA MET A 33 -7.51 1.29 1.93
C MET A 33 -6.81 2.55 1.43
N ARG A 34 -7.60 3.58 1.12
CA ARG A 34 -7.14 4.91 0.71
C ARG A 34 -7.22 5.89 1.87
N PHE A 35 -6.45 6.98 1.78
CA PHE A 35 -6.49 8.01 2.82
C PHE A 35 -7.87 8.67 2.98
N LYS A 36 -8.67 8.77 1.91
CA LYS A 36 -10.05 9.30 2.00
C LYS A 36 -11.02 8.44 2.82
N GLU A 37 -10.67 7.18 3.07
CA GLU A 37 -11.53 6.23 3.79
C GLU A 37 -11.33 6.32 5.30
N VAL A 38 -10.29 7.02 5.76
CA VAL A 38 -10.03 7.27 7.18
C VAL A 38 -10.36 8.72 7.56
N PRO A 39 -10.72 8.97 8.83
CA PRO A 39 -10.90 10.33 9.32
C PRO A 39 -9.65 11.19 9.10
N ALA A 40 -9.86 12.47 8.82
CA ALA A 40 -8.87 13.53 8.71
C ALA A 40 -7.80 13.56 9.83
N GLU A 41 -8.15 13.07 11.02
CA GLU A 41 -7.29 13.02 12.21
C GLU A 41 -6.26 11.88 12.14
N ALA A 42 -6.55 10.83 11.37
CA ALA A 42 -5.76 9.60 11.24
C ALA A 42 -5.11 9.44 9.85
N GLY A 43 -5.40 10.35 8.92
CA GLY A 43 -4.90 10.35 7.55
C GLY A 43 -4.29 11.69 7.12
N SER A 44 -3.95 11.82 5.85
CA SER A 44 -3.57 13.12 5.29
C SER A 44 -4.82 13.95 5.01
N ASN A 45 -4.77 15.25 5.32
CA ASN A 45 -5.82 16.22 5.01
C ASN A 45 -5.61 16.92 3.66
N LEU A 46 -4.52 16.62 2.97
CA LEU A 46 -4.23 17.22 1.68
C LEU A 46 -5.10 16.56 0.60
N PRO A 47 -5.77 17.35 -0.28
CA PRO A 47 -6.60 16.83 -1.35
C PRO A 47 -5.84 15.88 -2.30
N GLU A 48 -4.56 16.16 -2.55
CA GLU A 48 -3.68 15.36 -3.42
C GLU A 48 -3.33 13.97 -2.85
N ASP A 49 -3.52 13.77 -1.55
CA ASP A 49 -3.23 12.50 -0.88
C ASP A 49 -4.46 11.60 -0.75
N GLN A 50 -5.67 12.13 -0.97
CA GLN A 50 -6.93 11.42 -0.68
C GLN A 50 -7.09 10.11 -1.47
N GLU A 51 -6.61 10.09 -2.71
CA GLU A 51 -6.67 8.90 -3.58
C GLU A 51 -5.48 7.95 -3.38
N LYS A 52 -4.43 8.37 -2.66
CA LYS A 52 -3.27 7.53 -2.40
C LYS A 52 -3.62 6.36 -1.48
N ILE A 53 -2.86 5.27 -1.61
CA ILE A 53 -3.03 4.08 -0.79
C ILE A 53 -2.49 4.32 0.61
N MET A 54 -3.35 4.20 1.62
CA MET A 54 -2.92 4.15 3.03
C MET A 54 -2.47 2.74 3.42
N HIS A 55 -3.13 1.71 2.89
CA HIS A 55 -2.72 0.32 3.10
C HIS A 55 -3.23 -0.58 1.98
N ILE A 56 -2.36 -1.43 1.44
CA ILE A 56 -2.73 -2.49 0.50
C ILE A 56 -2.04 -3.80 0.90
N ALA A 57 -2.74 -4.92 0.74
CA ALA A 57 -2.25 -6.24 1.12
C ALA A 57 -2.55 -7.29 0.02
N LEU A 58 -1.51 -7.98 -0.43
CA LEU A 58 -1.56 -9.06 -1.42
C LEU A 58 -1.00 -10.36 -0.82
N PRO A 59 -1.85 -11.33 -0.47
CA PRO A 59 -1.40 -12.66 -0.08
C PRO A 59 -0.67 -13.37 -1.22
N LEU A 60 0.55 -13.86 -0.95
CA LEU A 60 1.38 -14.59 -1.92
C LEU A 60 1.35 -16.12 -1.71
N GLY A 61 0.49 -16.59 -0.79
CA GLY A 61 0.40 -17.99 -0.40
C GLY A 61 1.44 -18.42 0.64
N LYS A 62 1.23 -19.62 1.21
CA LYS A 62 2.06 -20.20 2.29
C LYS A 62 2.21 -19.29 3.53
N GLY A 63 1.20 -18.46 3.78
CA GLY A 63 1.15 -17.53 4.92
C GLY A 63 1.89 -16.21 4.72
N ASN A 64 2.49 -15.95 3.56
CA ASN A 64 3.16 -14.68 3.26
C ASN A 64 2.19 -13.65 2.70
N VAL A 65 2.35 -12.39 3.12
CA VAL A 65 1.57 -11.25 2.64
C VAL A 65 2.51 -10.12 2.27
N LEU A 66 2.43 -9.66 1.02
CA LEU A 66 3.09 -8.42 0.60
C LEU A 66 2.17 -7.26 0.96
N MET A 67 2.69 -6.26 1.67
CA MET A 67 1.93 -5.11 2.10
C MET A 67 2.61 -3.81 1.67
N ALA A 68 1.83 -2.74 1.51
CA ALA A 68 2.39 -1.44 1.20
C ALA A 68 1.48 -0.26 1.55
N SER A 69 2.07 0.94 1.49
CA SER A 69 1.38 2.22 1.46
C SER A 69 2.09 3.21 0.53
N ASP A 70 1.36 4.22 0.10
CA ASP A 70 1.93 5.44 -0.46
C ASP A 70 2.34 6.38 0.66
N VAL A 71 3.47 7.04 0.47
CA VAL A 71 3.95 8.07 1.40
C VAL A 71 3.28 9.41 1.13
N VAL A 72 3.03 10.12 2.23
CA VAL A 72 2.37 11.43 2.25
C VAL A 72 3.21 12.43 3.06
N GLY A 73 3.07 13.72 2.77
CA GLY A 73 3.84 14.78 3.43
C GLY A 73 5.36 14.62 3.35
N ASP A 74 6.07 15.05 4.40
CA ASP A 74 7.55 15.04 4.46
C ASP A 74 8.18 13.64 4.41
N MET A 75 7.41 12.59 4.68
CA MET A 75 7.89 11.21 4.52
C MET A 75 8.22 10.89 3.05
N CYS A 76 7.62 11.61 2.10
CA CYS A 76 7.89 11.42 0.67
C CYS A 76 9.34 11.71 0.26
N ASN A 77 9.99 12.65 0.95
CA ASN A 77 11.37 13.07 0.67
C ASN A 77 12.43 12.01 1.06
N HIS A 78 12.03 10.98 1.80
CA HIS A 78 12.95 9.97 2.34
C HIS A 78 12.77 8.58 1.72
N VAL A 79 11.82 8.42 0.80
CA VAL A 79 11.69 7.20 0.01
C VAL A 79 12.71 7.26 -1.11
N THR A 80 13.69 6.36 -1.11
CA THR A 80 14.66 6.20 -2.20
C THR A 80 14.04 5.44 -3.36
#